data_AF-A0A371JNT8-F1
#
_entry.id   AF-A0A371JNT8-F1
#
_cell.length_a   1.000
_cell.length_b   1.000
_cell.length_c   1.000
_cell.angle_alpha   90.00
_cell.angle_beta   90.00
_cell.angle_gamma   90.00
#
_symmetry.space_group_name_H-M   'P 1'
#
loop_
_entity.id
_entity.type
_entity.pdbx_description
1 polymer ?
#
loop_
_entity_poly.entity_id
_entity_poly.type
_entity_poly.pdbx_seq_one_letter_code
_entity_poly.pdbx_strand_id
1 'polypeptide(L)'
;MTLKQSIQRLKWRFSEKKPFAANENDFEALNTIIDFCASIQKKNYQEQELFAKLYIAYYSNLLKFYDCTVFDSMPKKHIDGILSKPLFLLIEELKEQLNLSEKYLPIELSGKGPLDHIHIAHIKAAYNRLGYSDEDIDIKVKKIVDDRKKSNKDLAQLLEEHEELRNLLLTNTEVWNHQKVADSVETMINGSINDYLISKVPA
;
A
#
# COMPACT_ATOMS: atom_id res chain seq x y z
N MET A 1 -6.61 37.49 1.39
CA MET A 1 -5.31 37.56 2.13
C MET A 1 -4.63 36.18 2.16
N THR A 2 -3.29 36.07 2.28
CA THR A 2 -2.60 34.76 2.48
C THR A 2 -2.50 34.41 3.97
N LEU A 3 -2.37 33.12 4.34
CA LEU A 3 -2.24 32.70 5.75
C LEU A 3 -1.10 33.43 6.49
N LYS A 4 0.06 33.58 5.86
CA LYS A 4 1.23 34.26 6.45
C LYS A 4 0.90 35.73 6.75
N GLN A 5 0.20 36.40 5.82
CA GLN A 5 -0.25 37.78 6.02
C GLN A 5 -1.30 37.88 7.12
N SER A 6 -2.25 36.93 7.19
CA SER A 6 -3.27 36.87 8.24
C SER A 6 -2.67 36.70 9.64
N ILE A 7 -1.70 35.79 9.78
CA ILE A 7 -0.96 35.60 11.04
C ILE A 7 -0.18 36.86 11.41
N GLN A 8 0.53 37.47 10.45
CA GLN A 8 1.28 38.71 10.70
C GLN A 8 0.35 39.87 11.10
N ARG A 9 -0.81 39.99 10.45
CA ARG A 9 -1.82 41.01 10.76
C ARG A 9 -2.30 40.90 12.20
N LEU A 10 -2.74 39.71 12.61
CA LEU A 10 -3.20 39.49 13.98
C LEU A 10 -2.05 39.62 14.99
N LYS A 11 -0.86 39.11 14.68
CA LYS A 11 0.31 39.26 15.56
C LYS A 11 0.67 40.72 15.79
N TRP A 12 0.70 41.54 14.74
CA TRP A 12 0.89 42.98 14.85
C TRP A 12 -0.21 43.59 15.73
N ARG A 13 -1.48 43.27 15.44
CA ARG A 13 -2.61 43.83 16.16
C ARG A 13 -2.56 43.55 17.67
N PHE A 14 -2.27 42.32 18.07
CA PHE A 14 -2.17 41.94 19.49
C PHE A 14 -0.86 42.39 20.15
N SER A 15 0.17 42.74 19.38
CA SER A 15 1.44 43.23 19.93
C SER A 15 1.35 44.64 20.50
N GLU A 16 0.40 45.46 20.05
CA GLU A 16 0.30 46.87 20.44
C GLU A 16 -0.20 47.07 21.88
N LYS A 17 -0.76 46.03 22.52
CA LYS A 17 -1.25 46.03 23.92
C LYS A 17 -2.14 47.23 24.29
N LYS A 18 -2.83 47.81 23.30
CA LYS A 18 -3.78 48.92 23.47
C LYS A 18 -5.18 48.44 23.11
N PRO A 19 -6.23 49.05 23.71
CA PRO A 19 -7.59 48.83 23.25
C PRO A 19 -7.72 49.19 21.77
N PHE A 20 -8.37 48.33 20.99
CA PHE A 20 -8.64 48.58 19.57
C PHE A 20 -10.04 48.06 19.21
N ALA A 21 -10.66 48.69 18.21
CA ALA A 21 -11.82 48.15 17.54
C ALA A 21 -11.35 47.31 16.34
N ALA A 22 -11.82 46.06 16.26
CA ALA A 22 -11.50 45.18 15.13
C ALA A 22 -12.06 45.79 13.84
N ASN A 23 -11.24 45.80 12.78
CA ASN A 23 -11.66 46.24 11.46
C ASN A 23 -11.74 45.09 10.46
N GLU A 24 -12.20 45.38 9.26
CA GLU A 24 -12.46 44.39 8.21
C GLU A 24 -11.23 43.53 7.88
N ASN A 25 -10.03 44.11 7.87
CA ASN A 25 -8.79 43.36 7.67
C ASN A 25 -8.47 42.39 8.82
N ASP A 26 -8.89 42.72 10.06
CA ASP A 26 -8.72 41.81 11.20
C ASP A 26 -9.72 40.65 11.11
N PHE A 27 -10.95 40.92 10.65
CA PHE A 27 -11.95 39.88 10.38
C PHE A 27 -11.54 38.97 9.22
N GLU A 28 -11.05 39.53 8.11
CA GLU A 28 -10.55 38.75 6.97
C GLU A 28 -9.36 37.86 7.39
N ALA A 29 -8.43 38.42 8.18
CA ALA A 29 -7.31 37.66 8.71
C ALA A 29 -7.76 36.50 9.61
N LEU A 30 -8.71 36.75 10.52
CA LEU A 30 -9.25 35.72 11.40
C LEU A 30 -9.96 34.62 10.62
N ASN A 31 -10.85 34.97 9.70
CA ASN A 31 -11.58 34.02 8.87
C ASN A 31 -10.62 33.17 8.02
N THR A 32 -9.59 33.78 7.43
CA THR A 32 -8.56 33.04 6.68
C THR A 32 -7.88 31.96 7.54
N ILE A 33 -7.62 32.24 8.82
CA ILE A 33 -7.02 31.26 9.75
C ILE A 33 -8.03 30.17 10.12
N ILE A 34 -9.29 30.53 10.38
CA ILE A 34 -10.36 29.59 10.66
C ILE A 34 -10.54 28.61 9.50
N ASP A 35 -10.62 29.12 8.27
CA ASP A 35 -10.79 28.32 7.06
C ASP A 35 -9.57 27.42 6.81
N PHE A 36 -8.37 27.91 7.08
CA PHE A 36 -7.16 27.11 7.03
C PHE A 36 -7.20 25.95 8.05
N CYS A 37 -7.56 26.23 9.31
CA CYS A 37 -7.72 25.20 10.33
C CYS A 37 -8.80 24.17 9.96
N ALA A 38 -9.95 24.62 9.46
CA ALA A 38 -11.03 23.75 9.01
C ALA A 38 -10.62 22.86 7.82
N SER A 39 -9.86 23.41 6.87
CA SER A 39 -9.35 22.65 5.72
C SER A 39 -8.31 21.60 6.13
N ILE A 40 -7.41 21.91 7.07
CA ILE A 40 -6.50 20.91 7.67
C ILE A 40 -7.30 19.80 8.36
N GLN A 41 -8.28 20.15 9.20
CA GLN A 41 -9.08 19.15 9.91
C GLN A 41 -9.84 18.24 8.94
N LYS A 42 -10.43 18.82 7.88
CA LYS A 42 -11.12 18.07 6.83
C LYS A 42 -10.16 17.15 6.07
N LYS A 43 -8.96 17.63 5.72
CA LYS A 43 -7.93 16.84 5.05
C LYS A 43 -7.46 15.68 5.94
N ASN A 44 -7.15 15.98 7.20
CA ASN A 44 -6.78 14.96 8.18
C ASN A 44 -7.91 13.94 8.33
N TYR A 45 -9.16 14.35 8.46
CA TYR A 45 -10.29 13.42 8.53
C TYR A 45 -10.35 12.50 7.31
N GLN A 46 -10.23 13.03 6.09
CA GLN A 46 -10.26 12.22 4.87
C GLN A 46 -9.08 11.24 4.76
N GLU A 47 -7.87 11.68 5.11
CA GLU A 47 -6.67 10.83 5.11
C GLU A 47 -6.76 9.73 6.17
N GLN A 48 -7.25 10.08 7.36
CA GLN A 48 -7.46 9.15 8.46
C GLN A 48 -8.63 8.19 8.17
N GLU A 49 -9.63 8.60 7.39
CA GLU A 49 -10.74 7.72 6.97
C GLU A 49 -10.23 6.57 6.08
N LEU A 50 -9.36 6.87 5.11
CA LEU A 50 -8.76 5.83 4.25
C LEU A 50 -7.89 4.87 5.07
N PHE A 51 -7.07 5.40 5.98
CA PHE A 51 -6.29 4.58 6.90
C PHE A 51 -7.18 3.72 7.81
N ALA A 52 -8.25 4.29 8.37
CA ALA A 52 -9.20 3.57 9.21
C ALA A 52 -9.90 2.43 8.45
N LYS A 53 -10.30 2.66 7.20
CA LYS A 53 -10.86 1.61 6.33
C LYS A 53 -9.88 0.46 6.12
N LEU A 54 -8.61 0.78 5.81
CA LEU A 54 -7.56 -0.22 5.65
C LEU A 54 -7.33 -0.99 6.96
N TYR A 55 -7.23 -0.28 8.07
CA TYR A 55 -7.06 -0.87 9.40
C TYR A 55 -8.20 -1.83 9.75
N ILE A 56 -9.46 -1.41 9.58
CA ILE A 56 -10.64 -2.23 9.89
C ILE A 56 -10.66 -3.49 9.02
N ALA A 57 -10.45 -3.33 7.70
CA ALA A 57 -10.44 -4.45 6.77
C ALA A 57 -9.32 -5.46 7.12
N TYR A 58 -8.12 -4.96 7.38
CA TYR A 58 -6.97 -5.79 7.73
C TYR A 58 -7.13 -6.46 9.10
N TYR A 59 -7.55 -5.72 10.14
CA TYR A 59 -7.83 -6.26 11.47
C TYR A 59 -8.91 -7.34 11.42
N SER A 60 -9.96 -7.15 10.62
CA SER A 60 -11.00 -8.15 10.40
C SER A 60 -10.44 -9.43 9.77
N ASN A 61 -9.49 -9.31 8.84
CA ASN A 61 -8.81 -10.47 8.27
C ASN A 61 -7.91 -11.17 9.30
N LEU A 62 -7.24 -10.41 10.18
CA LEU A 62 -6.43 -10.99 11.26
C LEU A 62 -7.30 -11.73 12.29
N LEU A 63 -8.48 -11.20 12.64
CA LEU A 63 -9.42 -11.88 13.52
C LEU A 63 -9.83 -13.24 12.95
N LYS A 64 -10.16 -13.29 11.65
CA LYS A 64 -10.45 -14.54 10.94
C LYS A 64 -9.24 -15.46 10.85
N PHE A 65 -8.06 -14.91 10.57
CA PHE A 65 -6.82 -15.68 10.44
C PHE A 65 -6.41 -16.34 11.76
N TYR A 66 -6.55 -15.63 12.88
CA TYR A 66 -6.21 -16.16 14.19
C TYR A 66 -7.37 -16.88 14.90
N ASP A 67 -8.52 -17.02 14.24
CA ASP A 67 -9.78 -17.53 14.81
C ASP A 67 -10.07 -16.98 16.20
N CYS A 68 -10.07 -15.65 16.30
CA CYS A 68 -10.13 -14.95 17.58
C CYS A 68 -11.08 -13.76 17.55
N THR A 69 -11.33 -13.19 18.73
CA THR A 69 -12.24 -12.06 18.93
C THR A 69 -11.46 -10.75 19.10
N VAL A 70 -12.19 -9.63 19.11
CA VAL A 70 -11.59 -8.31 19.34
C VAL A 70 -10.93 -8.15 20.71
N PHE A 71 -11.20 -9.05 21.66
CA PHE A 71 -10.62 -9.04 23.00
C PHE A 71 -9.24 -9.73 23.05
N ASP A 72 -8.89 -10.48 22.02
CA ASP A 72 -7.64 -11.20 21.95
C ASP A 72 -6.47 -10.29 21.53
N SER A 73 -5.33 -10.44 22.19
CA SER A 73 -4.18 -9.54 21.97
C SER A 73 -3.40 -9.81 20.69
N MET A 74 -3.59 -10.99 20.06
CA MET A 74 -2.80 -11.44 18.91
C MET A 74 -2.92 -10.55 17.66
N PRO A 75 -4.13 -10.23 17.17
CA PRO A 75 -4.31 -9.33 16.03
C PRO A 75 -3.68 -7.96 16.26
N LYS A 76 -3.84 -7.41 17.46
CA LYS A 76 -3.25 -6.12 17.84
C LYS A 76 -1.73 -6.18 17.81
N LYS A 77 -1.12 -7.19 18.45
CA LYS A 77 0.34 -7.38 18.43
C LYS A 77 0.88 -7.52 17.01
N HIS A 78 0.14 -8.17 16.11
CA HIS A 78 0.54 -8.29 14.71
C HIS A 78 0.59 -6.93 14.01
N ILE A 79 -0.48 -6.13 14.14
CA ILE A 79 -0.51 -4.78 13.57
C ILE A 79 0.58 -3.90 14.19
N ASP A 80 0.72 -3.92 15.52
CA ASP A 80 1.75 -3.15 16.23
C ASP A 80 3.16 -3.54 15.72
N GLY A 81 3.38 -4.84 15.48
CA GLY A 81 4.60 -5.34 14.85
C GLY A 81 4.88 -4.69 13.51
N ILE A 82 3.88 -4.62 12.61
CA ILE A 82 4.03 -3.97 11.29
C ILE A 82 4.26 -2.47 11.45
N LEU A 83 3.45 -1.78 12.25
CA LEU A 83 3.55 -0.33 12.44
C LEU A 83 4.83 0.11 13.14
N SER A 84 5.46 -0.78 13.92
CA SER A 84 6.75 -0.54 14.55
C SER A 84 7.94 -0.68 13.59
N LYS A 85 7.74 -1.32 12.43
CA LYS A 85 8.81 -1.47 11.42
C LYS A 85 9.03 -0.15 10.69
N PRO A 86 10.28 0.29 10.52
CA PRO A 86 10.61 1.36 9.60
C PRO A 86 10.10 1.06 8.18
N LEU A 87 9.55 2.07 7.51
CA LEU A 87 8.93 1.92 6.19
C LEU A 87 9.88 1.30 5.16
N PHE A 88 11.18 1.63 5.19
CA PHE A 88 12.15 1.08 4.24
C PHE A 88 12.27 -0.44 4.34
N LEU A 89 12.13 -1.04 5.53
CA LEU A 89 12.18 -2.50 5.68
C LEU A 89 10.93 -3.15 5.08
N LEU A 90 9.75 -2.53 5.23
CA LEU A 90 8.52 -3.01 4.59
C LEU A 90 8.62 -2.97 3.06
N ILE A 91 9.29 -1.94 2.52
CA ILE A 91 9.55 -1.82 1.09
C ILE A 91 10.51 -2.92 0.61
N GLU A 92 11.58 -3.22 1.34
CA GLU A 92 12.49 -4.32 1.00
C GLU A 92 11.80 -5.69 1.09
N GLU A 93 10.99 -5.95 2.12
CA GLU A 93 10.19 -7.18 2.22
C GLU A 93 9.23 -7.34 1.03
N LEU A 94 8.58 -6.26 0.61
CA LEU A 94 7.72 -6.27 -0.58
C LEU A 94 8.54 -6.57 -1.86
N LYS A 95 9.71 -5.94 -2.02
CA LYS A 95 10.60 -6.20 -3.16
C LYS A 95 11.02 -7.67 -3.22
N GLU A 96 11.40 -8.26 -2.10
CA GLU A 96 11.76 -9.67 -2.02
C GLU A 96 10.59 -10.57 -2.40
N GLN A 97 9.38 -10.28 -1.93
CA GLN A 97 8.18 -11.05 -2.27
C GLN A 97 7.85 -11.00 -3.76
N LEU A 98 7.91 -9.81 -4.37
CA LEU A 98 7.71 -9.64 -5.80
C LEU A 98 8.79 -10.38 -6.62
N ASN A 99 10.05 -10.27 -6.20
CA ASN A 99 11.15 -10.99 -6.84
C ASN A 99 10.97 -12.50 -6.74
N LEU A 100 10.51 -13.00 -5.59
CA LEU A 100 10.20 -14.42 -5.43
C LEU A 100 9.04 -14.83 -6.33
N SER A 101 7.94 -14.09 -6.39
CA SER A 101 6.80 -14.46 -7.24
C SER A 101 7.17 -14.50 -8.72
N GLU A 102 7.98 -13.55 -9.19
CA GLU A 102 8.39 -13.41 -10.58
C GLU A 102 9.53 -14.37 -10.97
N LYS A 103 10.47 -14.66 -10.07
CA LYS A 103 11.58 -15.60 -10.32
C LYS A 103 11.10 -17.02 -10.62
N TYR A 104 9.96 -17.43 -10.05
CA TYR A 104 9.37 -18.73 -10.35
C TYR A 104 8.53 -18.72 -11.63
N LEU A 105 8.21 -17.56 -12.20
CA LEU A 105 7.36 -17.46 -13.40
C LEU A 105 7.97 -18.15 -14.63
N PRO A 106 9.25 -17.95 -15.01
CA PRO A 106 9.86 -18.65 -16.15
C PRO A 106 9.99 -20.16 -15.93
N ILE A 107 10.21 -20.56 -14.67
CA ILE A 107 10.35 -21.95 -14.25
C ILE A 107 8.98 -22.64 -14.37
N GLU A 108 7.90 -22.01 -13.92
CA GLU A 108 6.52 -22.49 -14.08
C GLU A 108 6.03 -22.48 -15.54
N LEU A 109 6.41 -21.47 -16.33
CA LEU A 109 6.08 -21.36 -17.77
C LEU A 109 6.78 -22.43 -18.62
N SER A 110 7.96 -22.91 -18.21
CA SER A 110 8.70 -23.95 -18.93
C SER A 110 8.12 -25.36 -18.80
N GLY A 111 7.08 -25.54 -17.97
CA GLY A 111 6.51 -26.86 -17.64
C GLY A 111 7.45 -27.80 -16.88
N LYS A 112 8.70 -27.39 -16.62
CA LYS A 112 9.73 -28.12 -15.88
C LYS A 112 9.93 -27.62 -14.46
N GLY A 113 9.24 -26.56 -14.09
CA GLY A 113 9.29 -26.01 -12.75
C GLY A 113 8.47 -26.84 -11.78
N PRO A 114 9.05 -27.31 -10.66
CA PRO A 114 8.20 -27.66 -9.54
C PRO A 114 7.48 -26.36 -9.18
N LEU A 115 6.14 -26.38 -9.10
CA LEU A 115 5.49 -25.51 -8.11
C LEU A 115 6.16 -25.90 -6.80
N ASP A 116 7.15 -25.10 -6.41
CA ASP A 116 8.26 -25.59 -5.61
C ASP A 116 7.69 -26.26 -4.38
N HIS A 117 8.16 -27.47 -4.05
CA HIS A 117 7.66 -28.18 -2.87
C HIS A 117 7.73 -27.28 -1.62
N ILE A 118 8.63 -26.30 -1.63
CA ILE A 118 8.78 -25.21 -0.67
C ILE A 118 7.59 -24.23 -0.70
N HIS A 119 7.14 -23.76 -1.87
CA HIS A 119 6.00 -22.85 -1.99
C HIS A 119 4.68 -23.54 -1.62
N ILE A 120 4.50 -24.79 -2.07
CA ILE A 120 3.39 -25.63 -1.64
C ILE A 120 3.48 -25.90 -0.14
N ALA A 121 4.65 -26.22 0.41
CA ALA A 121 4.83 -26.42 1.85
C ALA A 121 4.54 -25.17 2.67
N HIS A 122 4.92 -23.97 2.19
CA HIS A 122 4.57 -22.71 2.86
C HIS A 122 3.06 -22.45 2.83
N ILE A 123 2.39 -22.69 1.70
CA ILE A 123 0.93 -22.56 1.59
C ILE A 123 0.24 -23.58 2.50
N LYS A 124 0.67 -24.85 2.47
CA LYS A 124 0.16 -25.91 3.35
C LYS A 124 0.39 -25.55 4.83
N ALA A 125 1.58 -25.08 5.19
CA ALA A 125 1.90 -24.66 6.55
C ALA A 125 1.11 -23.42 6.99
N ALA A 126 0.73 -22.54 6.08
CA ALA A 126 -0.15 -21.42 6.37
C ALA A 126 -1.58 -21.88 6.63
N TYR A 127 -2.15 -22.75 5.78
CA TYR A 127 -3.50 -23.28 5.99
C TYR A 127 -3.61 -24.26 7.17
N ASN A 128 -2.57 -25.02 7.45
CA ASN A 128 -2.53 -25.89 8.63
C ASN A 128 -2.54 -25.05 9.93
N ARG A 129 -1.81 -23.93 9.96
CA ARG A 129 -1.89 -22.93 11.05
C ARG A 129 -3.28 -22.30 11.22
N LEU A 130 -4.08 -22.30 10.16
CA LEU A 130 -5.46 -21.80 10.15
C LEU A 130 -6.49 -22.87 10.53
N GLY A 131 -6.04 -24.08 10.92
CA GLY A 131 -6.93 -25.16 11.38
C GLY A 131 -7.69 -25.90 10.28
N TYR A 132 -7.32 -25.73 9.01
CA TYR A 132 -7.93 -26.50 7.92
C TYR A 132 -7.51 -27.98 7.98
N SER A 133 -8.43 -28.87 7.58
CA SER A 133 -8.12 -30.28 7.39
C SER A 133 -7.12 -30.47 6.25
N ASP A 134 -6.30 -31.52 6.30
CA ASP A 134 -5.34 -31.83 5.22
C ASP A 134 -6.03 -31.97 3.86
N GLU A 135 -7.26 -32.48 3.84
CA GLU A 135 -8.07 -32.64 2.63
C GLU A 135 -8.54 -31.29 2.06
N ASP A 136 -8.98 -30.36 2.91
CA ASP A 136 -9.32 -28.99 2.50
C ASP A 136 -8.10 -28.21 2.02
N ILE A 137 -6.94 -28.43 2.67
CA ILE A 137 -5.67 -27.84 2.29
C ILE A 137 -5.30 -28.29 0.88
N ASP A 138 -5.39 -29.59 0.59
CA ASP A 138 -5.04 -30.14 -0.71
C ASP A 138 -5.97 -29.63 -1.82
N ILE A 139 -7.28 -29.52 -1.55
CA ILE A 139 -8.24 -28.92 -2.50
C ILE A 139 -7.88 -27.47 -2.81
N LYS A 140 -7.58 -26.66 -1.78
CA LYS A 140 -7.22 -25.23 -1.96
C LYS A 140 -5.89 -25.06 -2.67
N VAL A 141 -4.88 -25.84 -2.31
CA VAL A 141 -3.58 -25.85 -2.97
C VAL A 141 -3.74 -26.23 -4.44
N LYS A 142 -4.52 -27.27 -4.74
CA LYS A 142 -4.78 -27.69 -6.12
C LYS A 142 -5.46 -26.60 -6.93
N LYS A 143 -6.46 -25.92 -6.37
CA LYS A 143 -7.11 -24.79 -7.04
C LYS A 143 -6.13 -23.65 -7.34
N ILE A 144 -5.30 -23.27 -6.36
CA ILE A 144 -4.27 -22.22 -6.55
C ILE A 144 -3.29 -22.62 -7.66
N VAL A 145 -2.86 -23.88 -7.65
CA VAL A 145 -1.98 -24.45 -8.69
C VAL A 145 -2.64 -24.37 -10.07
N ASP A 146 -3.91 -24.75 -10.18
CA ASP A 146 -4.64 -24.78 -11.45
C ASP A 146 -4.92 -23.37 -11.98
N ASP A 147 -5.32 -22.44 -11.11
CA ASP A 147 -5.52 -21.02 -11.44
C ASP A 147 -4.21 -20.41 -11.96
N ARG A 148 -3.08 -20.71 -11.30
CA ARG A 148 -1.75 -20.23 -11.70
C ARG A 148 -1.28 -20.82 -13.02
N LYS A 149 -1.50 -22.12 -13.24
CA LYS A 149 -1.24 -22.77 -14.55
C LYS A 149 -2.03 -22.11 -15.67
N LYS A 150 -3.30 -21.75 -15.41
CA LYS A 150 -4.13 -21.03 -16.37
C LYS A 150 -3.56 -19.64 -16.67
N SER A 151 -3.27 -18.84 -15.64
CA SER A 151 -2.65 -17.51 -15.83
C SER A 151 -1.32 -17.57 -16.57
N ASN A 152 -0.48 -18.57 -16.29
CA ASN A 152 0.78 -18.78 -16.99
C ASN A 152 0.56 -19.17 -18.46
N LYS A 153 -0.45 -19.99 -18.76
CA LYS A 153 -0.82 -20.32 -20.14
C LYS A 153 -1.32 -19.08 -20.89
N ASP A 154 -2.17 -18.27 -20.26
CA ASP A 154 -2.70 -17.04 -20.84
C ASP A 154 -1.55 -16.04 -21.12
N LEU A 155 -0.59 -15.92 -20.19
CA LEU A 155 0.61 -15.12 -20.38
C LEU A 155 1.51 -15.66 -21.50
N ALA A 156 1.73 -16.97 -21.57
CA ALA A 156 2.52 -17.59 -22.63
C ALA A 156 1.91 -17.31 -24.02
N GLN A 157 0.59 -17.42 -24.14
CA GLN A 157 -0.14 -17.08 -25.37
C GLN A 157 0.02 -15.60 -25.72
N LEU A 158 -0.12 -14.70 -24.74
CA LEU A 158 0.05 -13.26 -24.95
C LEU A 158 1.49 -12.91 -25.38
N LEU A 159 2.49 -13.64 -24.87
CA LEU A 159 3.89 -13.48 -25.30
C LEU A 159 4.17 -14.08 -26.69
N GLU A 160 3.46 -15.12 -27.11
CA GLU A 160 3.50 -15.60 -28.50
C GLU A 160 2.89 -14.58 -29.47
N GLU A 161 1.81 -13.92 -29.05
CA GLU A 161 1.12 -12.88 -29.83
C GLU A 161 1.93 -11.55 -29.89
N HIS A 162 2.86 -11.34 -28.95
CA HIS A 162 3.67 -10.13 -28.83
C HIS A 162 5.18 -10.43 -28.77
N GLU A 163 5.77 -10.74 -29.93
CA GLU A 163 7.17 -11.13 -30.10
C GLU A 163 8.18 -10.11 -29.51
N GLU A 164 7.87 -8.82 -29.52
CA GLU A 164 8.70 -7.77 -28.90
C GLU A 164 8.75 -7.89 -27.37
N LEU A 165 7.62 -8.15 -26.71
CA LEU A 165 7.55 -8.38 -25.27
C LEU A 165 8.26 -9.68 -24.88
N ARG A 166 8.10 -10.72 -25.70
CA ARG A 166 8.81 -12.00 -25.53
C ARG A 166 10.31 -11.83 -25.65
N ASN A 167 10.79 -11.07 -26.64
CA ASN A 167 12.21 -10.80 -26.81
C ASN A 167 12.77 -9.91 -25.69
N LEU A 168 12.01 -8.93 -25.18
CA LEU A 168 12.38 -8.12 -24.02
C LEU A 168 12.57 -8.97 -22.74
N LEU A 169 11.70 -9.96 -22.54
CA LEU A 169 11.75 -10.87 -21.38
C LEU A 169 12.81 -11.97 -21.52
N LEU A 170 13.09 -12.44 -22.75
CA LEU A 170 14.06 -13.52 -23.01
C LEU A 170 15.51 -13.02 -23.16
N THR A 171 15.73 -11.79 -23.62
CA THR A 171 17.08 -11.21 -23.75
C THR A 171 17.62 -10.63 -22.45
N ASN A 172 16.76 -10.28 -21.49
CA ASN A 172 17.15 -9.99 -20.11
C ASN A 172 17.32 -11.30 -19.31
N THR A 173 18.39 -12.02 -19.60
CA THR A 173 18.87 -13.12 -18.73
C THR A 173 19.53 -12.60 -17.45
N GLU A 174 19.84 -11.30 -17.38
CA GLU A 174 20.03 -10.64 -16.10
C GLU A 174 18.66 -10.41 -15.48
N VAL A 175 18.38 -11.19 -14.43
CA VAL A 175 17.34 -10.93 -13.42
C VAL A 175 16.99 -9.45 -13.41
N TRP A 176 15.73 -9.15 -13.79
CA TRP A 176 15.13 -7.81 -13.85
C TRP A 176 15.99 -6.78 -13.14
N ASN A 177 16.69 -5.92 -13.89
CA ASN A 177 17.58 -4.89 -13.34
C ASN A 177 16.88 -4.24 -12.13
N HIS A 178 17.30 -4.62 -10.93
CA HIS A 178 16.53 -4.40 -9.70
C HIS A 178 16.30 -2.91 -9.44
N GLN A 179 17.23 -2.09 -9.93
CA GLN A 179 17.12 -0.64 -9.91
C GLN A 179 15.93 -0.19 -10.74
N LYS A 180 15.73 -0.70 -11.96
CA LYS A 180 14.60 -0.30 -12.83
C LYS A 180 13.23 -0.67 -12.26
N VAL A 181 13.10 -1.82 -11.59
CA VAL A 181 11.83 -2.22 -10.96
C VAL A 181 11.57 -1.38 -9.72
N ALA A 182 12.58 -1.19 -8.86
CA ALA A 182 12.49 -0.31 -7.71
C ALA A 182 12.14 1.12 -8.14
N ASP A 183 12.81 1.65 -9.16
CA ASP A 183 12.55 2.97 -9.74
C ASP A 183 11.13 3.05 -10.31
N SER A 184 10.63 1.98 -10.94
CA SER A 184 9.27 1.94 -11.50
C SER A 184 8.20 1.91 -10.40
N VAL A 185 8.39 1.10 -9.36
CA VAL A 185 7.49 1.03 -8.21
C VAL A 185 7.52 2.33 -7.41
N GLU A 186 8.71 2.89 -7.19
CA GLU A 186 8.89 4.19 -6.56
C GLU A 186 8.23 5.30 -7.39
N THR A 187 8.37 5.26 -8.72
CA THR A 187 7.68 6.19 -9.63
C THR A 187 6.16 6.03 -9.57
N MET A 188 5.64 4.81 -9.50
CA MET A 188 4.20 4.55 -9.38
C MET A 188 3.64 4.99 -8.02
N ILE A 189 4.38 4.74 -6.94
CA ILE A 189 4.02 5.19 -5.59
C ILE A 189 4.05 6.71 -5.53
N ASN A 190 5.14 7.33 -5.98
CA ASN A 190 5.29 8.78 -6.00
C ASN A 190 4.29 9.45 -6.95
N GLY A 191 3.96 8.82 -8.08
CA GLY A 191 2.92 9.25 -9.00
C GLY A 191 1.54 9.20 -8.33
N SER A 192 1.19 8.09 -7.69
CA SER A 192 -0.08 7.95 -6.96
C SER A 192 -0.21 8.92 -5.79
N ILE A 193 0.90 9.16 -5.07
CA ILE A 193 0.98 10.18 -4.02
C ILE A 193 0.81 11.57 -4.62
N ASN A 194 1.47 11.89 -5.73
CA ASN A 194 1.36 13.19 -6.39
C ASN A 194 -0.03 13.42 -6.97
N ASP A 195 -0.65 12.44 -7.62
CA ASP A 195 -2.01 12.54 -8.14
C ASP A 195 -3.02 12.74 -7.01
N TYR A 196 -2.81 12.05 -5.89
CA TYR A 196 -3.58 12.28 -4.67
C TYR A 196 -3.36 13.70 -4.12
N LEU A 197 -2.13 14.22 -4.10
CA LEU A 197 -1.84 15.57 -3.62
C LEU A 197 -2.37 16.66 -4.57
N ILE A 198 -2.27 16.46 -5.89
CA ILE A 198 -2.74 17.38 -6.94
C ILE A 198 -4.26 17.45 -6.95
N SER A 199 -4.96 16.31 -6.83
CA SER A 199 -6.43 16.27 -6.73
C SER A 199 -6.99 16.94 -5.45
N LYS A 200 -6.11 17.38 -4.55
CA LYS A 200 -6.44 18.04 -3.27
C LYS A 200 -6.03 19.51 -3.21
N VAL A 201 -5.42 20.07 -4.26
CA VAL A 201 -5.21 21.52 -4.37
C VAL A 201 -6.52 22.15 -4.89
N PRO A 202 -7.20 23.03 -4.12
CA PRO A 202 -8.33 23.78 -4.66
C PRO A 202 -7.83 24.71 -5.77
N ALA A 203 -8.57 24.76 -6.88
CA ALA A 203 -8.34 25.70 -7.98
C ALA A 203 -8.40 27.17 -7.52
#